data_AF-A0A1F5LVC9-F1
#
_entry.id   AF-A0A1F5LVC9-F1
#
_cell.length_a   1.000
_cell.length_b   1.000
_cell.length_c   1.000
_cell.angle_alpha   90.00
_cell.angle_beta   90.00
_cell.angle_gamma   90.00
#
_symmetry.space_group_name_H-M   'P 1'
#
loop_
_entity.id
_entity.type
_entity.pdbx_description
1 polymer ?
#
loop_
_entity_poly.entity_id
_entity_poly.type
_entity_poly.pdbx_seq_one_letter_code
_entity_poly.pdbx_strand_id
1 'polypeptide(L)'
;MPEVITKNAEEFRERKLNFKTAEENNETVIIAKNSYITSRRLLALSLANDIDNPGVARANAAVSVEKPEGDLEWARKNDGYTPLQQHILFWDRDGDGMIFPWDTYNGFRELGFNIVFSILATFIINVNFSYPTRLAYSWFPDPYFRVYLTSIHKAKHGSDSGTYDPEGRFIPQLFENLFSKWDKDGDGALTLRELFQLMHGHRCAADPFGWSAALFEWGTTWLLIQKDSKVYKEDLRAVYDGSLFWRIREARQTPTGWAQGWGLGGDGFIGGTKIF
;
A
#
# COMPACT_ATOMS: atom_id res chain seq x y z
N MET A 1 35.58 -3.02 16.82
CA MET A 1 34.96 -2.88 15.50
C MET A 1 35.44 -3.90 14.41
N PRO A 2 35.80 -5.17 14.71
CA PRO A 2 36.01 -6.19 13.66
C PRO A 2 34.77 -7.07 13.36
N GLU A 3 33.85 -7.25 14.32
CA GLU A 3 32.68 -8.18 14.18
C GLU A 3 31.67 -7.78 13.10
N VAL A 4 31.46 -6.48 12.86
CA VAL A 4 30.51 -6.01 11.84
C VAL A 4 31.05 -6.27 10.42
N ILE A 5 32.37 -6.28 10.26
CA ILE A 5 33.02 -6.51 8.96
C ILE A 5 32.98 -8.01 8.62
N THR A 6 33.20 -8.88 9.61
CA THR A 6 33.17 -10.34 9.43
C THR A 6 31.77 -10.84 9.11
N LYS A 7 30.72 -10.34 9.79
CA LYS A 7 29.33 -10.73 9.52
C LYS A 7 28.89 -10.39 8.09
N ASN A 8 29.27 -9.20 7.61
CA ASN A 8 29.02 -8.78 6.22
C ASN A 8 29.79 -9.64 5.21
N ALA A 9 30.99 -10.11 5.54
CA ALA A 9 31.80 -10.95 4.66
C ALA A 9 31.27 -12.39 4.57
N GLU A 10 30.79 -12.94 5.67
CA GLU A 10 30.15 -14.27 5.74
C GLU A 10 28.83 -14.28 5.00
N GLU A 11 27.97 -13.29 5.24
CA GLU A 11 26.68 -13.15 4.54
C GLU A 11 26.89 -12.96 3.02
N PHE A 12 27.94 -12.22 2.62
CA PHE A 12 28.30 -12.07 1.21
C PHE A 12 28.84 -13.37 0.59
N ARG A 13 29.50 -14.22 1.39
CA ARG A 13 30.05 -15.51 0.97
C ARG A 13 28.97 -16.58 0.84
N GLU A 14 28.05 -16.66 1.79
CA GLU A 14 26.85 -17.52 1.70
C GLU A 14 25.98 -17.13 0.50
N ARG A 15 25.76 -15.83 0.31
CA ARG A 15 25.05 -15.33 -0.88
C ARG A 15 25.73 -15.80 -2.16
N LYS A 16 27.05 -15.57 -2.32
CA LYS A 16 27.85 -16.03 -3.48
C LYS A 16 27.74 -17.53 -3.74
N LEU A 17 27.65 -18.35 -2.70
CA LEU A 17 27.48 -19.79 -2.83
C LEU A 17 26.12 -20.11 -3.46
N ASN A 18 25.05 -19.47 -2.97
CA ASN A 18 23.69 -19.64 -3.48
C ASN A 18 23.55 -19.21 -4.96
N PHE A 19 24.27 -18.17 -5.41
CA PHE A 19 24.30 -17.81 -6.84
C PHE A 19 24.84 -18.92 -7.73
N LYS A 20 25.95 -19.54 -7.30
CA LYS A 20 26.64 -20.54 -8.12
C LYS A 20 25.79 -21.81 -8.23
N THR A 21 25.12 -22.18 -7.13
CA THR A 21 24.17 -23.29 -7.10
C THR A 21 22.93 -23.03 -7.97
N ALA A 22 22.42 -21.80 -7.99
CA ALA A 22 21.29 -21.43 -8.85
C ALA A 22 21.63 -21.48 -10.36
N GLU A 23 22.82 -20.99 -10.75
CA GLU A 23 23.31 -21.10 -12.14
C GLU A 23 23.54 -22.55 -12.58
N GLU A 24 23.98 -23.43 -11.67
CA GLU A 24 24.26 -24.84 -11.96
C GLU A 24 22.98 -25.72 -12.03
N ASN A 25 21.87 -25.29 -11.42
CA ASN A 25 20.62 -26.07 -11.30
C ASN A 25 19.50 -25.67 -12.28
N ASN A 26 19.78 -24.82 -13.28
CA ASN A 26 18.74 -24.25 -14.17
C ASN A 26 17.69 -23.41 -13.40
N GLU A 27 18.07 -22.86 -12.24
CA GLU A 27 17.24 -21.95 -11.48
C GLU A 27 17.27 -20.56 -12.12
N THR A 28 16.16 -19.82 -12.01
CA THR A 28 16.07 -18.48 -12.60
C THR A 28 17.07 -17.54 -11.93
N VAL A 29 18.03 -17.01 -12.70
CA VAL A 29 19.04 -16.06 -12.21
C VAL A 29 18.37 -14.71 -11.93
N ILE A 30 18.06 -14.45 -10.67
CA ILE A 30 17.39 -13.20 -10.23
C ILE A 30 18.34 -12.16 -9.63
N ILE A 31 19.63 -12.49 -9.50
CA ILE A 31 20.61 -11.59 -8.93
C ILE A 31 21.74 -11.34 -9.93
N ALA A 32 21.97 -10.07 -10.26
CA ALA A 32 23.01 -9.66 -11.18
C ALA A 32 24.30 -9.32 -10.43
N LYS A 33 25.39 -10.05 -10.72
CA LYS A 33 26.70 -9.93 -10.04
C LYS A 33 27.24 -8.49 -9.96
N ASN A 34 27.02 -7.68 -11.01
CA ASN A 34 27.50 -6.29 -11.09
C ASN A 34 26.50 -5.26 -10.54
N SER A 35 25.35 -5.70 -10.03
CA SER A 35 24.31 -4.84 -9.44
C SER A 35 24.05 -5.25 -8.00
N TYR A 36 24.81 -4.67 -7.06
CA TYR A 36 24.74 -5.03 -5.64
C TYR A 36 23.33 -4.88 -5.04
N ILE A 37 22.47 -4.05 -5.64
CA ILE A 37 21.12 -3.84 -5.12
C ILE A 37 20.24 -5.07 -5.31
N THR A 38 20.44 -5.82 -6.40
CA THR A 38 19.70 -7.05 -6.69
C THR A 38 20.02 -8.16 -5.69
N SER A 39 21.20 -8.15 -5.07
CA SER A 39 21.57 -9.12 -4.01
C SER A 39 21.11 -8.72 -2.62
N ARG A 40 20.57 -7.50 -2.45
CA ARG A 40 20.04 -6.97 -1.17
C ARG A 40 18.51 -6.91 -1.12
N ARG A 41 17.87 -6.78 -2.28
CA ARG A 41 16.41 -6.68 -2.45
C ARG A 41 15.92 -7.91 -3.20
N LEU A 42 15.97 -9.05 -2.54
CA LEU A 42 15.57 -10.33 -3.12
C LEU A 42 14.06 -10.34 -3.41
N LEU A 43 13.69 -11.10 -4.43
CA LEU A 43 12.30 -11.33 -4.78
C LEU A 43 11.76 -12.49 -3.93
N ALA A 44 10.44 -12.53 -3.73
CA ALA A 44 9.77 -13.69 -3.20
C ALA A 44 9.82 -14.82 -4.26
N LEU A 45 10.73 -15.78 -4.04
CA LEU A 45 10.92 -16.99 -4.86
C LEU A 45 10.10 -18.11 -4.22
N SER A 46 9.28 -18.84 -4.98
CA SER A 46 8.38 -19.93 -4.52
C SER A 46 6.92 -19.59 -4.20
N LEU A 47 6.42 -18.44 -4.67
CA LEU A 47 4.99 -18.11 -4.51
C LEU A 47 4.03 -19.04 -5.27
N ALA A 48 4.51 -19.76 -6.29
CA ALA A 48 3.66 -20.65 -7.10
C ALA A 48 3.08 -21.84 -6.33
N ASN A 49 3.62 -22.15 -5.15
CA ASN A 49 3.08 -23.19 -4.26
C ASN A 49 1.81 -22.71 -3.53
N ASP A 50 1.69 -21.41 -3.32
CA ASP A 50 0.64 -20.81 -2.49
C ASP A 50 -0.35 -19.98 -3.32
N ILE A 51 0.12 -19.34 -4.39
CA ILE A 51 -0.65 -18.45 -5.27
C ILE A 51 -0.46 -18.92 -6.71
N ASP A 52 -1.53 -19.31 -7.38
CA ASP A 52 -1.50 -19.65 -8.80
C ASP A 52 -1.08 -18.42 -9.63
N ASN A 53 -0.15 -18.55 -10.57
CA ASN A 53 0.26 -17.44 -11.45
C ASN A 53 0.45 -16.07 -10.74
N PRO A 54 1.39 -15.95 -9.78
CA PRO A 54 1.49 -14.79 -8.89
C PRO A 54 1.91 -13.49 -9.62
N GLY A 55 2.50 -13.59 -10.80
CA GLY A 55 2.85 -12.44 -11.65
C GLY A 55 1.67 -11.86 -12.44
N VAL A 56 0.52 -12.55 -12.50
CA VAL A 56 -0.65 -12.08 -13.25
C VAL A 56 -1.46 -11.11 -12.37
N ALA A 57 -1.77 -9.93 -12.90
CA ALA A 57 -2.55 -8.93 -12.16
C ALA A 57 -4.00 -9.40 -11.94
N ARG A 58 -4.50 -9.26 -10.71
CA ARG A 58 -5.85 -9.61 -10.27
C ARG A 58 -6.80 -8.43 -10.44
N ALA A 59 -7.87 -8.68 -11.18
CA ALA A 59 -8.84 -7.65 -11.55
C ALA A 59 -9.82 -7.29 -10.43
N ASN A 60 -9.96 -8.09 -9.38
CA ASN A 60 -11.03 -7.92 -8.38
C ASN A 60 -10.63 -8.26 -6.94
N ALA A 61 -9.40 -8.72 -6.69
CA ALA A 61 -8.98 -9.14 -5.35
C ALA A 61 -7.53 -8.76 -5.06
N ALA A 62 -7.25 -8.35 -3.83
CA ALA A 62 -5.89 -8.28 -3.28
C ALA A 62 -5.54 -9.61 -2.63
N VAL A 63 -4.59 -10.34 -3.21
CA VAL A 63 -4.19 -11.70 -2.82
C VAL A 63 -2.84 -11.68 -2.10
N SER A 64 -2.65 -12.56 -1.14
CA SER A 64 -1.37 -12.81 -0.45
C SER A 64 -1.15 -14.31 -0.25
N VAL A 65 0.02 -14.70 0.25
CA VAL A 65 0.30 -16.10 0.64
C VAL A 65 -0.65 -16.56 1.74
N GLU A 66 -0.97 -15.69 2.69
CA GLU A 66 -1.86 -15.97 3.82
C GLU A 66 -3.34 -15.97 3.40
N LYS A 67 -3.67 -15.26 2.31
CA LYS A 67 -5.00 -15.26 1.67
C LYS A 67 -4.87 -15.43 0.14
N PRO A 68 -4.67 -16.67 -0.35
CA PRO A 68 -4.48 -16.96 -1.79
C PRO A 68 -5.64 -16.56 -2.69
N GLU A 69 -6.85 -16.51 -2.13
CA GLU A 69 -8.08 -16.09 -2.81
C GLU A 69 -8.48 -14.65 -2.44
N GLY A 70 -7.64 -13.94 -1.69
CA GLY A 70 -7.95 -12.65 -1.09
C GLY A 70 -9.08 -12.74 -0.05
N ASP A 71 -9.76 -11.62 0.15
CA ASP A 71 -11.02 -11.59 0.91
C ASP A 71 -12.19 -11.87 -0.04
N LEU A 72 -12.62 -13.13 -0.11
CA LEU A 72 -13.65 -13.58 -1.07
C LEU A 72 -15.00 -12.88 -0.87
N GLU A 73 -15.38 -12.56 0.37
CA GLU A 73 -16.63 -11.85 0.63
C GLU A 73 -16.54 -10.42 0.11
N TRP A 74 -15.42 -9.75 0.37
CA TRP A 74 -15.16 -8.40 -0.12
C TRP A 74 -15.06 -8.34 -1.65
N ALA A 75 -14.33 -9.27 -2.26
CA ALA A 75 -14.15 -9.34 -3.71
C ALA A 75 -15.47 -9.59 -4.44
N ARG A 76 -16.36 -10.43 -3.88
CA ARG A 76 -17.71 -10.65 -4.43
C ARG A 76 -18.61 -9.43 -4.25
N LYS A 77 -18.54 -8.76 -3.09
CA LYS A 77 -19.35 -7.57 -2.80
C LYS A 77 -19.05 -6.43 -3.77
N ASN A 78 -17.78 -6.26 -4.13
CA ASN A 78 -17.31 -5.19 -5.01
C ASN A 78 -16.92 -5.73 -6.39
N ASP A 79 -17.61 -6.78 -6.85
CA ASP A 79 -17.37 -7.35 -8.17
C ASP A 79 -17.54 -6.27 -9.26
N GLY A 80 -16.71 -6.35 -10.29
CA GLY A 80 -16.64 -5.34 -11.36
C GLY A 80 -15.74 -4.13 -11.07
N TYR A 81 -15.21 -3.96 -9.86
CA TYR A 81 -14.21 -2.93 -9.53
C TYR A 81 -12.80 -3.50 -9.39
N THR A 82 -11.81 -2.79 -9.93
CA THR A 82 -10.40 -3.12 -9.67
C THR A 82 -10.04 -2.88 -8.21
N PRO A 83 -9.03 -3.58 -7.65
CA PRO A 83 -8.59 -3.33 -6.27
C PRO A 83 -8.27 -1.85 -5.99
N LEU A 84 -7.71 -1.11 -6.95
CA LEU A 84 -7.52 0.34 -6.81
C LEU A 84 -8.84 1.13 -6.76
N GLN A 85 -9.86 0.72 -7.52
CA GLN A 85 -11.20 1.33 -7.41
C GLN A 85 -11.83 0.98 -6.06
N GLN A 86 -11.74 -0.29 -5.63
CA GLN A 86 -12.24 -0.74 -4.33
C GLN A 86 -11.61 0.04 -3.17
N HIS A 87 -10.32 0.36 -3.26
CA HIS A 87 -9.61 1.20 -2.30
C HIS A 87 -10.31 2.55 -2.06
N ILE A 88 -10.79 3.20 -3.12
CA ILE A 88 -11.40 4.53 -3.02
C ILE A 88 -12.93 4.50 -2.86
N LEU A 89 -13.59 3.35 -3.02
CA LEU A 89 -15.05 3.20 -2.80
C LEU A 89 -15.48 3.59 -1.38
N PHE A 90 -14.57 3.55 -0.41
CA PHE A 90 -14.87 4.03 0.94
C PHE A 90 -15.27 5.53 0.95
N TRP A 91 -14.76 6.32 0.00
CA TRP A 91 -15.07 7.74 -0.09
C TRP A 91 -16.22 8.05 -1.07
N ASP A 92 -16.53 7.19 -2.04
CA ASP A 92 -17.70 7.32 -2.93
C ASP A 92 -18.94 6.69 -2.29
N ARG A 93 -19.51 7.37 -1.29
CA ARG A 93 -20.56 6.80 -0.42
C ARG A 93 -21.95 6.78 -1.05
N ASP A 94 -22.26 7.75 -1.89
CA ASP A 94 -23.51 7.85 -2.63
C ASP A 94 -23.45 7.11 -3.97
N GLY A 95 -22.26 6.67 -4.40
CA GLY A 95 -22.07 5.76 -5.52
C GLY A 95 -22.30 6.44 -6.86
N ASP A 96 -22.07 7.75 -6.93
CA ASP A 96 -22.18 8.53 -8.16
C ASP A 96 -20.89 8.50 -9.01
N GLY A 97 -19.83 7.87 -8.49
CA GLY A 97 -18.54 7.74 -9.15
C GLY A 97 -17.65 8.99 -9.00
N MET A 98 -18.02 9.95 -8.16
CA MET A 98 -17.33 11.22 -7.96
C MET A 98 -17.06 11.49 -6.49
N ILE A 99 -15.79 11.50 -6.11
CA ILE A 99 -15.37 11.84 -4.74
C ILE A 99 -15.13 13.34 -4.66
N PHE A 100 -16.01 14.06 -3.96
CA PHE A 100 -15.84 15.48 -3.69
C PHE A 100 -14.90 15.73 -2.50
N PRO A 101 -14.42 16.98 -2.33
CA PRO A 101 -13.60 17.34 -1.18
C PRO A 101 -14.24 17.02 0.18
N TRP A 102 -15.55 17.20 0.32
CA TRP A 102 -16.24 16.87 1.58
C TRP A 102 -16.33 15.37 1.82
N ASP A 103 -16.40 14.54 0.77
CA ASP A 103 -16.37 13.09 0.91
C ASP A 103 -15.03 12.64 1.45
N THR A 104 -13.93 13.14 0.87
CA THR A 104 -12.58 12.91 1.37
C THR A 104 -12.45 13.32 2.83
N TYR A 105 -12.84 14.54 3.18
CA TYR A 105 -12.84 15.02 4.56
C TYR A 105 -13.61 14.07 5.50
N ASN A 106 -14.87 13.75 5.16
CA ASN A 106 -15.73 12.91 5.97
C ASN A 106 -15.16 11.50 6.14
N GLY A 107 -14.61 10.90 5.07
CA GLY A 107 -14.00 9.58 5.16
C GLY A 107 -12.79 9.56 6.10
N PHE A 108 -11.90 10.55 6.05
CA PHE A 108 -10.80 10.65 7.02
C PHE A 108 -11.30 10.84 8.46
N ARG A 109 -12.37 11.62 8.67
CA ARG A 109 -13.02 11.76 9.98
C ARG A 109 -13.62 10.45 10.48
N GLU A 110 -14.27 9.68 9.61
CA GLU A 110 -14.83 8.37 9.94
C GLU A 110 -13.74 7.35 10.30
N LEU A 111 -12.59 7.40 9.62
CA LEU A 111 -11.39 6.60 9.96
C LEU A 111 -10.73 7.03 11.28
N GLY A 112 -11.07 8.21 11.79
CA GLY A 112 -10.62 8.70 13.09
C GLY A 112 -9.50 9.73 13.06
N PHE A 113 -9.08 10.18 11.89
CA PHE A 113 -8.14 11.29 11.77
C PHE A 113 -8.78 12.58 12.24
N ASN A 114 -8.02 13.42 12.97
CA ASN A 114 -8.51 14.70 13.48
C ASN A 114 -8.87 15.69 12.35
N ILE A 115 -9.48 16.82 12.72
CA ILE A 115 -9.94 17.86 11.77
C ILE A 115 -8.78 18.41 10.92
N VAL A 116 -7.63 18.72 11.54
CA VAL A 116 -6.46 19.30 10.85
C VAL A 116 -5.94 18.35 9.79
N PHE A 117 -5.76 17.08 10.15
CA PHE A 117 -5.30 16.05 9.22
C PHE A 117 -6.32 15.81 8.11
N SER A 118 -7.62 15.79 8.42
CA SER A 118 -8.67 15.56 7.42
C SER A 118 -8.74 16.70 6.39
N ILE A 119 -8.56 17.95 6.82
CA ILE A 119 -8.44 19.11 5.91
C ILE A 119 -7.19 18.99 5.04
N LEU A 120 -6.05 18.66 5.65
CA LEU A 120 -4.78 18.49 4.93
C LEU A 120 -4.88 17.37 3.87
N ALA A 121 -5.44 16.22 4.24
CA ALA A 121 -5.64 15.08 3.35
C ALA A 121 -6.55 15.45 2.17
N THR A 122 -7.64 16.16 2.43
CA THR A 122 -8.55 16.67 1.40
C THR A 122 -7.82 17.56 0.39
N PHE A 123 -6.98 18.48 0.88
CA PHE A 123 -6.18 19.33 0.00
C PHE A 123 -5.19 18.51 -0.83
N ILE A 124 -4.47 17.58 -0.20
CA ILE A 124 -3.48 16.74 -0.89
C ILE A 124 -4.16 15.88 -1.96
N ILE A 125 -5.29 15.24 -1.66
CA ILE A 125 -5.94 14.28 -2.55
C ILE A 125 -6.71 15.00 -3.65
N ASN A 126 -7.71 15.81 -3.31
CA ASN A 126 -8.63 16.37 -4.31
C ASN A 126 -7.95 17.35 -5.26
N VAL A 127 -7.03 18.19 -4.75
CA VAL A 127 -6.34 19.17 -5.61
C VAL A 127 -5.41 18.47 -6.61
N ASN A 128 -4.71 17.41 -6.19
CA ASN A 128 -3.73 16.75 -7.04
C ASN A 128 -4.32 15.64 -7.92
N PHE A 129 -5.38 14.95 -7.48
CA PHE A 129 -5.98 13.84 -8.24
C PHE A 129 -7.18 14.24 -9.10
N SER A 130 -7.78 15.41 -8.87
CA SER A 130 -8.95 15.82 -9.66
C SER A 130 -8.63 15.95 -11.15
N TYR A 131 -7.58 16.70 -11.51
CA TYR A 131 -7.24 16.89 -12.92
C TYR A 131 -6.78 15.60 -13.61
N PRO A 132 -5.84 14.79 -13.06
CA PRO A 132 -5.42 13.53 -13.68
C PRO A 132 -6.57 12.57 -13.95
N THR A 133 -7.50 12.41 -13.01
CA THR A 133 -8.64 11.52 -13.19
C THR A 133 -9.64 12.11 -14.19
N ARG A 134 -9.88 13.43 -14.16
CA ARG A 134 -10.77 14.11 -15.10
C ARG A 134 -10.29 14.11 -16.56
N LEU A 135 -8.99 13.95 -16.82
CA LEU A 135 -8.45 13.92 -18.19
C LEU A 135 -9.06 12.84 -19.09
N ALA A 136 -9.65 11.79 -18.51
CA ALA A 136 -10.43 10.80 -19.26
C ALA A 136 -11.73 11.36 -19.88
N TYR A 137 -12.22 12.50 -19.37
CA TYR A 137 -13.51 13.10 -19.73
C TYR A 137 -13.37 14.50 -20.32
N SER A 138 -12.40 15.29 -19.85
CA SER A 138 -12.23 16.68 -20.24
C SER A 138 -10.80 17.16 -20.04
N TRP A 139 -10.36 18.04 -20.94
CA TRP A 139 -9.09 18.78 -20.82
C TRP A 139 -9.17 19.98 -19.87
N PHE A 140 -10.37 20.37 -19.44
CA PHE A 140 -10.55 21.47 -18.49
C PHE A 140 -10.53 20.96 -17.05
N PRO A 141 -9.86 21.66 -16.12
CA PRO A 141 -9.92 21.34 -14.69
C PRO A 141 -11.36 21.27 -14.15
N ASP A 142 -11.57 20.47 -13.10
CA ASP A 142 -12.84 20.43 -12.40
C ASP A 142 -12.93 21.59 -11.41
N PRO A 143 -13.87 22.54 -11.55
CA PRO A 143 -14.01 23.62 -10.56
C PRO A 143 -14.41 23.10 -9.17
N TYR A 144 -14.93 21.87 -9.07
CA TYR A 144 -15.31 21.24 -7.81
C TYR A 144 -14.23 20.31 -7.24
N PHE A 145 -13.07 20.18 -7.90
CA PHE A 145 -11.96 19.31 -7.47
C PHE A 145 -12.38 17.85 -7.19
N ARG A 146 -13.33 17.32 -7.97
CA ARG A 146 -13.79 15.94 -7.86
C ARG A 146 -12.72 14.97 -8.34
N VAL A 147 -12.59 13.84 -7.65
CA VAL A 147 -11.78 12.69 -8.09
C VAL A 147 -12.73 11.65 -8.69
N TYR A 148 -12.42 11.18 -9.90
CA TYR A 148 -13.31 10.31 -10.67
C TYR A 148 -12.93 8.84 -10.48
N LEU A 149 -13.85 8.07 -9.89
CA LEU A 149 -13.66 6.66 -9.52
C LEU A 149 -13.19 5.79 -10.69
N THR A 150 -13.90 5.87 -11.81
CA THR A 150 -13.67 5.08 -13.03
C THR A 150 -12.29 5.30 -13.65
N SER A 151 -11.73 6.49 -13.51
CA SER A 151 -10.44 6.91 -14.07
C SER A 151 -9.32 7.02 -13.03
N ILE A 152 -9.52 6.52 -11.81
CA ILE A 152 -8.54 6.65 -10.72
C ILE A 152 -7.16 6.09 -11.05
N HIS A 153 -7.09 5.10 -11.93
CA HIS A 153 -5.83 4.54 -12.44
C HIS A 153 -4.90 5.60 -13.07
N LYS A 154 -5.44 6.74 -13.53
CA LYS A 154 -4.67 7.89 -14.03
C LYS A 154 -3.95 8.70 -12.94
N ALA A 155 -4.32 8.54 -11.67
CA ALA A 155 -3.72 9.24 -10.54
C ALA A 155 -2.52 8.50 -9.91
N LYS A 156 -2.14 7.33 -10.45
CA LYS A 156 -0.91 6.63 -10.05
C LYS A 156 0.34 7.46 -10.37
N HIS A 157 1.39 7.30 -9.59
CA HIS A 157 2.69 7.95 -9.78
C HIS A 157 3.84 6.95 -9.79
N GLY A 158 4.99 7.34 -10.35
CA GLY A 158 6.11 6.41 -10.60
C GLY A 158 6.77 5.88 -9.34
N SER A 159 6.73 6.64 -8.25
CA SER A 159 7.38 6.29 -6.98
C SER A 159 6.48 5.55 -5.99
N ASP A 160 5.37 4.98 -6.46
CA ASP A 160 4.47 4.17 -5.64
C ASP A 160 5.08 2.77 -5.34
N SER A 161 4.32 1.90 -4.68
CA SER A 161 4.78 0.53 -4.37
C SER A 161 4.92 -0.36 -5.61
N GLY A 162 4.33 0.03 -6.74
CA GLY A 162 4.19 -0.79 -7.94
C GLY A 162 3.22 -1.96 -7.79
N THR A 163 2.56 -2.15 -6.64
CA THR A 163 1.68 -3.30 -6.41
C THR A 163 0.43 -3.29 -7.28
N TYR A 164 -0.08 -2.11 -7.63
CA TYR A 164 -1.06 -2.00 -8.72
C TYR A 164 -0.35 -1.81 -10.05
N ASP A 165 -0.82 -2.52 -11.06
CA ASP A 165 -0.46 -2.24 -12.45
C ASP A 165 -1.07 -0.91 -12.95
N PRO A 166 -0.72 -0.44 -14.17
CA PRO A 166 -1.23 0.81 -14.71
C PRO A 166 -2.75 0.91 -14.85
N GLU A 167 -3.46 -0.24 -14.90
CA GLU A 167 -4.92 -0.31 -14.97
C GLU A 167 -5.58 -0.40 -13.59
N GLY A 168 -4.81 -0.44 -12.50
CA GLY A 168 -5.30 -0.52 -11.13
C GLY A 168 -5.56 -1.95 -10.62
N ARG A 169 -5.13 -2.97 -11.36
CA ARG A 169 -5.19 -4.39 -10.97
C ARG A 169 -4.06 -4.71 -10.00
N PHE A 170 -4.30 -5.60 -9.05
CA PHE A 170 -3.34 -5.92 -8.00
C PHE A 170 -2.39 -7.04 -8.44
N ILE A 171 -1.07 -6.89 -8.31
CA ILE A 171 -0.07 -7.91 -8.69
C ILE A 171 0.46 -8.63 -7.43
N PRO A 172 0.05 -9.89 -7.17
CA PRO A 172 0.45 -10.62 -5.95
C PRO A 172 1.96 -10.73 -5.76
N GLN A 173 2.70 -11.04 -6.83
CA GLN A 173 4.16 -11.13 -6.79
C GLN A 173 4.79 -9.82 -6.31
N LEU A 174 4.28 -8.66 -6.72
CA LEU A 174 4.84 -7.37 -6.32
C LEU A 174 4.49 -7.01 -4.87
N PHE A 175 3.32 -7.42 -4.38
CA PHE A 175 2.96 -7.31 -2.97
C PHE A 175 3.87 -8.14 -2.07
N GLU A 176 4.05 -9.44 -2.36
CA GLU A 176 4.94 -10.32 -1.58
C GLU A 176 6.40 -9.87 -1.66
N ASN A 177 6.81 -9.31 -2.81
CA ASN A 177 8.13 -8.69 -2.95
C ASN A 177 8.34 -7.50 -2.00
N LEU A 178 7.29 -6.80 -1.53
CA LEU A 178 7.47 -5.73 -0.54
C LEU A 178 8.07 -6.31 0.74
N PHE A 179 7.48 -7.40 1.25
CA PHE A 179 7.93 -8.04 2.48
C PHE A 179 9.28 -8.73 2.27
N SER A 180 9.44 -9.53 1.21
CA SER A 180 10.72 -10.18 0.91
C SER A 180 11.90 -9.19 0.80
N LYS A 181 11.67 -7.95 0.33
CA LYS A 181 12.71 -6.92 0.21
C LYS A 181 12.95 -6.14 1.49
N TRP A 182 11.90 -5.85 2.25
CA TRP A 182 11.94 -4.78 3.27
C TRP A 182 11.71 -5.27 4.70
N ASP A 183 11.06 -6.41 4.90
CA ASP A 183 10.94 -7.07 6.20
C ASP A 183 12.27 -7.77 6.52
N LYS A 184 13.09 -7.15 7.38
CA LYS A 184 14.47 -7.62 7.64
C LYS A 184 14.57 -8.67 8.73
N ASP A 185 13.62 -8.71 9.65
CA ASP A 185 13.55 -9.72 10.69
C ASP A 185 12.63 -10.90 10.33
N GLY A 186 11.87 -10.78 9.24
CA GLY A 186 11.07 -11.85 8.65
C GLY A 186 9.83 -12.17 9.46
N ASP A 187 9.31 -11.20 10.20
CA ASP A 187 8.17 -11.41 11.11
C ASP A 187 6.79 -11.13 10.48
N GLY A 188 6.78 -10.85 9.17
CA GLY A 188 5.55 -10.60 8.42
C GLY A 188 5.00 -9.19 8.60
N ALA A 189 5.84 -8.26 9.08
CA ALA A 189 5.45 -6.88 9.31
C ALA A 189 6.59 -5.90 9.01
N LEU A 190 6.24 -4.64 8.73
CA LEU A 190 7.21 -3.59 8.40
C LEU A 190 7.26 -2.55 9.52
N THR A 191 8.44 -2.33 10.08
CA THR A 191 8.69 -1.21 11.01
C THR A 191 8.64 0.13 10.26
N LEU A 192 8.50 1.24 10.99
CA LEU A 192 8.54 2.59 10.40
C LEU A 192 9.84 2.82 9.63
N ARG A 193 10.96 2.31 10.17
CA ARG A 193 12.28 2.41 9.54
C ARG A 193 12.32 1.64 8.21
N GLU A 194 11.70 0.47 8.14
CA GLU A 194 11.63 -0.32 6.90
C GLU A 194 10.70 0.32 5.88
N LEU A 195 9.58 0.93 6.31
CA LEU A 195 8.74 1.74 5.43
C LEU A 195 9.50 2.93 4.83
N PHE A 196 10.33 3.64 5.62
CA PHE A 196 11.19 4.69 5.07
C PHE A 196 12.21 4.17 4.06
N GLN A 197 12.76 2.97 4.29
CA GLN A 197 13.65 2.32 3.34
C GLN A 197 12.91 1.90 2.06
N LEU A 198 11.69 1.38 2.19
CA LEU A 198 10.80 1.03 1.10
C LEU A 198 10.52 2.25 0.21
N MET A 199 10.03 3.34 0.80
CA MET A 199 9.79 4.60 0.09
C MET A 199 11.05 5.08 -0.63
N HIS A 200 12.19 5.12 0.08
CA HIS A 200 13.46 5.52 -0.53
C HIS A 200 13.85 4.63 -1.71
N GLY A 201 13.60 3.33 -1.60
CA GLY A 201 13.97 2.34 -2.61
C GLY A 201 13.11 2.36 -3.87
N HIS A 202 11.91 2.93 -3.79
CA HIS A 202 10.94 3.01 -4.89
C HIS A 202 10.97 4.36 -5.63
N ARG A 203 11.73 5.35 -5.14
CA ARG A 203 11.81 6.68 -5.79
C ARG A 203 12.29 6.61 -7.23
N CYS A 204 11.48 7.13 -8.14
CA CYS A 204 11.88 7.41 -9.52
C CYS A 204 12.57 8.78 -9.64
N ALA A 205 13.61 8.89 -10.47
CA ALA A 205 14.46 10.07 -10.53
C ALA A 205 13.72 11.38 -10.90
N ALA A 206 12.70 11.30 -11.75
CA ALA A 206 11.94 12.45 -12.25
C ALA A 206 10.50 12.48 -11.72
N ASP A 207 10.31 12.19 -10.43
CA ASP A 207 8.99 12.09 -9.82
C ASP A 207 8.92 12.72 -8.41
N PRO A 208 9.24 14.02 -8.25
CA PRO A 208 9.17 14.70 -6.95
C PRO A 208 7.75 14.71 -6.37
N PHE A 209 6.73 14.74 -7.23
CA PHE A 209 5.34 14.58 -6.84
C PHE A 209 5.12 13.22 -6.15
N GLY A 210 5.50 12.12 -6.82
CA GLY A 210 5.36 10.78 -6.26
C GLY A 210 6.20 10.55 -5.01
N TRP A 211 7.32 11.24 -4.81
CA TRP A 211 8.06 11.16 -3.54
C TRP A 211 7.26 11.70 -2.36
N SER A 212 6.62 12.86 -2.56
CA SER A 212 5.77 13.48 -1.54
C SER A 212 4.48 12.70 -1.34
N ALA A 213 3.87 12.21 -2.42
CA ALA A 213 2.68 11.37 -2.36
C ALA A 213 2.96 10.06 -1.61
N ALA A 214 4.05 9.35 -1.94
CA ALA A 214 4.45 8.14 -1.22
C ALA A 214 4.67 8.40 0.28
N LEU A 215 5.30 9.53 0.66
CA LEU A 215 5.47 9.90 2.07
C LEU A 215 4.11 10.08 2.77
N PHE A 216 3.16 10.74 2.10
CA PHE A 216 1.81 10.92 2.63
C PHE A 216 1.05 9.59 2.73
N GLU A 217 1.07 8.76 1.68
CA GLU A 217 0.37 7.46 1.64
C GLU A 217 0.88 6.50 2.72
N TRP A 218 2.20 6.28 2.78
CA TRP A 218 2.81 5.37 3.76
C TRP A 218 2.76 5.93 5.18
N GLY A 219 2.90 7.25 5.35
CA GLY A 219 2.73 7.92 6.63
C GLY A 219 1.31 7.79 7.16
N THR A 220 0.30 8.02 6.30
CA THR A 220 -1.11 7.85 6.63
C THR A 220 -1.43 6.39 6.97
N THR A 221 -0.91 5.45 6.18
CA THR A 221 -1.05 4.01 6.44
C THR A 221 -0.49 3.65 7.81
N TRP A 222 0.74 4.08 8.13
CA TRP A 222 1.34 3.87 9.44
C TRP A 222 0.48 4.43 10.58
N LEU A 223 0.03 5.69 10.45
CA LEU A 223 -0.83 6.34 11.45
C LEU A 223 -2.14 5.57 11.66
N LEU A 224 -2.65 4.90 10.62
CA LEU A 224 -3.94 4.22 10.67
C LEU A 224 -3.86 2.79 11.21
N ILE A 225 -2.83 2.03 10.83
CA ILE A 225 -2.84 0.55 10.97
C ILE A 225 -1.63 -0.01 11.74
N GLN A 226 -0.70 0.84 12.20
CA GLN A 226 0.42 0.33 12.97
C GLN A 226 -0.05 -0.33 14.27
N LYS A 227 0.56 -1.46 14.62
CA LYS A 227 0.41 -2.13 15.91
C LYS A 227 1.79 -2.61 16.34
N ASP A 228 2.11 -2.44 17.63
CA ASP A 228 3.43 -2.81 18.17
C ASP A 228 4.60 -2.17 17.40
N SER A 229 4.41 -0.94 16.90
CA SER A 229 5.36 -0.24 16.04
C SER A 229 5.72 -1.01 14.76
N LYS A 230 4.73 -1.69 14.16
CA LYS A 230 4.86 -2.36 12.87
C LYS A 230 3.55 -2.31 12.07
N VAL A 231 3.65 -2.43 10.75
CA VAL A 231 2.53 -2.61 9.82
C VAL A 231 2.49 -4.05 9.36
N TYR A 232 1.47 -4.80 9.76
CA TYR A 232 1.32 -6.22 9.44
C TYR A 232 0.86 -6.43 8.00
N LYS A 233 1.38 -7.48 7.35
CA LYS A 233 1.10 -7.79 5.95
C LYS A 233 -0.39 -7.82 5.62
N GLU A 234 -1.18 -8.56 6.39
CA GLU A 234 -2.60 -8.76 6.06
C GLU A 234 -3.46 -7.49 6.27
N ASP A 235 -3.09 -6.64 7.22
CA ASP A 235 -3.75 -5.34 7.35
C ASP A 235 -3.34 -4.42 6.18
N LEU A 236 -2.07 -4.43 5.75
CA LEU A 236 -1.65 -3.70 4.54
C LEU A 236 -2.32 -4.22 3.27
N ARG A 237 -2.48 -5.54 3.10
CA ARG A 237 -3.22 -6.15 1.98
C ARG A 237 -4.66 -5.62 1.94
N ALA A 238 -5.32 -5.53 3.09
CA ALA A 238 -6.68 -5.01 3.22
C ALA A 238 -6.78 -3.47 3.00
N VAL A 239 -5.66 -2.74 3.06
CA VAL A 239 -5.60 -1.36 2.56
C VAL A 239 -5.68 -1.35 1.04
N TYR A 240 -4.98 -2.26 0.34
CA TYR A 240 -4.96 -2.31 -1.13
C TYR A 240 -6.31 -2.66 -1.79
N ASP A 241 -7.25 -3.28 -1.09
CA ASP A 241 -8.62 -3.48 -1.62
C ASP A 241 -9.65 -2.58 -0.92
N GLY A 242 -9.22 -1.72 0.02
CA GLY A 242 -10.07 -0.80 0.77
C GLY A 242 -10.94 -1.47 1.84
N SER A 243 -10.94 -2.80 1.96
CA SER A 243 -11.76 -3.53 2.94
C SER A 243 -11.47 -3.10 4.38
N LEU A 244 -10.21 -2.74 4.67
CA LEU A 244 -9.80 -2.31 6.00
C LEU A 244 -10.51 -1.02 6.44
N PHE A 245 -10.76 -0.08 5.54
CA PHE A 245 -11.37 1.20 5.90
C PHE A 245 -12.77 1.02 6.48
N TRP A 246 -13.54 0.10 5.89
CA TRP A 246 -14.86 -0.27 6.36
C TRP A 246 -14.80 -0.96 7.72
N ARG A 247 -13.89 -1.92 7.90
CA ARG A 247 -13.63 -2.56 9.20
C ARG A 247 -13.31 -1.54 10.29
N ILE A 248 -12.46 -0.55 10.01
CA ILE A 248 -12.09 0.50 10.95
C ILE A 248 -13.31 1.34 11.32
N ARG A 249 -14.07 1.82 10.34
CA ARG A 249 -15.29 2.60 10.57
C ARG A 249 -16.29 1.85 11.44
N GLU A 250 -16.57 0.59 11.12
CA GLU A 250 -17.50 -0.25 11.87
C GLU A 250 -17.01 -0.49 13.30
N ALA A 251 -15.73 -0.84 13.49
CA ALA A 251 -15.14 -1.01 14.81
C ALA A 251 -15.25 0.26 15.65
N ARG A 252 -15.06 1.43 15.06
CA ARG A 252 -15.20 2.74 15.73
C ARG A 252 -16.63 3.07 16.19
N GLN A 253 -17.64 2.43 15.61
CA GLN A 253 -19.04 2.59 16.05
C GLN A 253 -19.38 1.70 17.26
N THR A 254 -18.56 0.68 17.53
CA THR A 254 -18.70 -0.19 18.70
C THR A 254 -18.11 0.43 19.97
N PRO A 255 -18.48 -0.05 21.17
CA PRO A 255 -17.89 0.43 22.43
C PRO A 255 -16.38 0.19 22.55
N THR A 256 -15.85 -0.84 21.90
CA THR A 256 -14.42 -1.18 21.96
C THR A 256 -13.56 -0.30 21.05
N GLY A 257 -14.16 0.30 20.02
CA GLY A 257 -13.44 1.13 19.05
C GLY A 257 -12.46 0.35 18.18
N TRP A 258 -11.55 1.08 17.53
CA TRP A 258 -10.42 0.54 16.78
C TRP A 258 -9.15 0.60 17.63
N ALA A 259 -8.41 -0.51 17.71
CA ALA A 259 -7.30 -0.68 18.65
C ALA A 259 -5.90 -0.61 18.01
N GLN A 260 -5.80 -0.22 16.74
CA GLN A 260 -4.53 -0.03 16.02
C GLN A 260 -4.39 1.43 15.56
N GLY A 261 -3.19 1.78 15.07
CA GLY A 261 -2.85 3.12 14.62
C GLY A 261 -2.19 3.96 15.72
N TRP A 262 -1.60 5.08 15.33
CA TRP A 262 -1.05 6.05 16.27
C TRP A 262 -2.17 7.01 16.69
N GLY A 263 -2.46 7.07 17.99
CA GLY A 263 -3.43 8.02 18.55
C GLY A 263 -4.84 7.48 18.71
N LEU A 264 -5.03 6.15 18.58
CA LEU A 264 -6.28 5.46 18.89
C LEU A 264 -6.03 4.49 20.05
N GLY A 265 -6.35 5.00 21.25
CA GLY A 265 -6.03 4.43 22.57
C GLY A 265 -5.79 5.48 23.66
N GLY A 266 -5.62 6.76 23.29
CA GLY A 266 -5.45 7.89 24.22
C GLY A 266 -5.14 9.21 23.50
N ASP A 267 -6.11 10.13 23.53
CA ASP A 267 -6.01 11.60 23.74
C ASP A 267 -4.98 12.51 23.02
N GLY A 268 -4.39 12.08 21.90
CA GLY A 268 -3.35 12.86 21.21
C GLY A 268 -3.78 14.01 20.27
N PHE A 269 -4.92 13.96 19.58
CA PHE A 269 -5.43 15.08 18.76
C PHE A 269 -6.96 15.02 18.57
N ILE A 270 -7.67 15.86 19.33
CA ILE A 270 -9.09 16.25 19.29
C ILE A 270 -9.94 15.56 18.20
N GLY A 271 -10.69 14.53 18.61
CA GLY A 271 -11.72 13.89 17.79
C GLY A 271 -12.20 12.54 18.30
N GLY A 272 -12.17 12.28 19.61
CA GLY A 272 -12.68 11.05 20.23
C GLY A 272 -14.19 11.04 20.50
N THR A 273 -14.90 12.12 20.16
CA THR A 273 -16.36 12.17 20.30
C THR A 273 -17.00 11.49 19.11
N LYS A 274 -17.87 10.49 19.37
CA LYS A 274 -18.83 9.96 18.40
C LYS A 274 -19.52 11.14 17.72
N ILE A 275 -19.36 11.28 16.41
CA ILE A 275 -20.22 12.15 15.61
C ILE A 275 -21.50 11.35 15.39
N PHE A 276 -22.61 11.83 15.96
CA PHE A 276 -23.97 11.41 15.58
C PHE A 276 -24.36 12.11 14.28
#